data_AF-A0A938F578-F1
#
_entry.id   AF-A0A938F578-F1
#
_cell.length_a   1.000
_cell.length_b   1.000
_cell.length_c   1.000
_cell.angle_alpha   90.00
_cell.angle_beta   90.00
_cell.angle_gamma   90.00
#
_symmetry.space_group_name_H-M   'P 1'
#
loop_
_entity.id
_entity.type
_entity.pdbx_description
1 polymer ?
#
loop_
_entity_poly.entity_id
_entity_poly.type
_entity_poly.pdbx_seq_one_letter_code
_entity_poly.pdbx_strand_id
1 'polypeptide(L)'
;MVVEPPAPEDLETLLNNIADEEAGATARSQRSEQVRSEGLVAAKYWGAIQYRIIVTFVVFSVCWTGVLVVGLRGAIPLWLGLVLNSVLASTFYMPMHEAAHKNIMGKSTKGRWLEEMIGRLTSIPTGLEFTSHRASHMWNELSADLVGRGARTEGRARGAISPVVW
;
A
#
# COMPACT_ATOMS: atom_id res chain seq x y z
N MET A 1 -13.48 29.76 -38.64
CA MET A 1 -13.71 28.35 -39.06
C MET A 1 -15.19 28.08 -38.87
N VAL A 2 -15.94 27.99 -39.96
CA VAL A 2 -17.34 27.55 -39.92
C VAL A 2 -17.27 26.03 -39.85
N VAL A 3 -17.70 25.44 -38.74
CA VAL A 3 -17.86 23.99 -38.64
C VAL A 3 -19.11 23.68 -39.45
N GLU A 4 -18.96 23.06 -40.62
CA GLU A 4 -20.10 22.57 -41.38
C GLU A 4 -20.86 21.53 -40.55
N PRO A 5 -22.20 21.60 -40.51
CA PRO A 5 -22.98 20.62 -39.78
C PRO A 5 -22.72 19.22 -40.37
N PRO A 6 -22.60 18.19 -39.52
CA PRO A 6 -22.37 16.82 -40.00
C PRO A 6 -23.49 16.40 -40.94
N ALA A 7 -23.15 15.56 -41.92
CA ALA A 7 -24.12 15.00 -42.84
C ALA A 7 -25.21 14.24 -42.06
N PRO A 8 -26.48 14.26 -42.49
CA PRO A 8 -27.60 13.70 -41.74
C PRO A 8 -27.42 12.22 -41.39
N GLU A 9 -26.68 11.46 -42.21
CA GLU A 9 -26.30 10.06 -41.98
C GLU A 9 -25.34 9.85 -40.80
N ASP A 10 -24.49 10.82 -40.48
CA ASP A 10 -23.49 10.73 -39.41
C ASP A 10 -24.01 11.27 -38.08
N LEU A 11 -25.13 12.00 -38.10
CA LEU A 11 -25.72 12.65 -36.92
C LEU A 11 -26.17 11.63 -35.87
N GLU A 12 -26.79 10.52 -36.29
CA GLU A 12 -27.26 9.48 -35.37
C GLU A 12 -26.10 8.81 -34.63
N THR A 13 -25.01 8.52 -35.35
CA THR A 13 -23.80 7.92 -34.77
C THR A 13 -23.14 8.88 -33.77
N LEU A 14 -23.06 10.17 -34.11
CA LEU A 14 -22.52 11.20 -33.23
C LEU A 14 -23.36 11.33 -31.95
N LEU A 15 -24.69 11.41 -32.07
CA LEU A 15 -25.60 11.48 -30.93
C LEU A 15 -25.50 10.25 -30.03
N ASN A 16 -25.40 9.05 -30.61
CA ASN A 16 -25.21 7.81 -29.85
C ASN A 16 -23.89 7.81 -29.09
N ASN A 17 -22.78 8.25 -29.72
CA ASN A 17 -21.48 8.34 -29.05
C ASN A 17 -21.50 9.35 -27.90
N ILE A 18 -22.13 10.53 -28.08
CA ILE A 18 -22.31 11.51 -27.00
C ILE A 18 -23.14 10.91 -25.86
N ALA A 19 -24.25 10.24 -26.20
CA ALA A 19 -25.11 9.60 -25.20
C ALA A 19 -24.36 8.50 -24.42
N ASP A 20 -23.53 7.71 -25.10
CA ASP A 20 -22.69 6.68 -24.48
C ASP A 20 -21.59 7.28 -23.59
N GLU A 21 -20.97 8.39 -24.02
CA GLU A 21 -19.99 9.13 -23.21
C GLU A 21 -20.64 9.77 -21.97
N GLU A 22 -21.81 10.39 -22.11
CA GLU A 22 -22.57 10.97 -21.02
C GLU A 22 -23.06 9.91 -20.03
N ALA A 23 -23.55 8.77 -20.54
CA ALA A 23 -23.93 7.63 -19.72
C ALA A 23 -22.72 7.05 -18.97
N GLY A 24 -21.57 6.91 -19.64
CA GLY A 24 -20.33 6.45 -19.03
C GLY A 24 -19.78 7.41 -17.98
N ALA A 25 -19.84 8.72 -18.22
CA ALA A 25 -19.43 9.75 -17.28
C ALA A 25 -20.33 9.77 -16.03
N THR A 26 -21.65 9.67 -16.23
CA THR A 26 -22.65 9.62 -15.15
C THR A 26 -22.44 8.39 -14.28
N ALA A 27 -22.26 7.21 -14.88
CA ALA A 27 -21.97 5.97 -14.15
C ALA A 27 -20.67 6.06 -13.33
N ARG A 28 -19.63 6.70 -13.88
CA ARG A 28 -18.37 6.92 -13.16
C ARG A 28 -18.55 7.87 -11.97
N SER A 29 -19.32 8.94 -12.15
CA SER A 29 -19.65 9.90 -11.09
C SER A 29 -20.41 9.21 -9.95
N GLN A 30 -21.49 8.49 -10.28
CA GLN A 30 -22.29 7.73 -9.31
C GLN A 30 -21.45 6.72 -8.52
N ARG A 31 -20.57 5.98 -9.21
CA ARG A 31 -19.61 5.07 -8.55
C ARG A 31 -18.68 5.80 -7.59
N SER A 32 -18.17 6.97 -7.97
CA SER A 32 -17.28 7.76 -7.10
C SER A 32 -17.99 8.29 -5.86
N GLU A 33 -19.25 8.71 -6.01
CA GLU A 33 -20.10 9.15 -4.91
C GLU A 33 -20.48 8.00 -3.97
N GLN A 34 -20.77 6.82 -4.54
CA GLN A 34 -21.01 5.62 -3.75
C GLN A 34 -19.77 5.23 -2.93
N VAL A 35 -18.58 5.18 -3.54
CA VAL A 35 -17.34 4.89 -2.81
C VAL A 35 -17.07 5.94 -1.73
N ARG A 36 -17.39 7.21 -2.01
CA ARG A 36 -17.27 8.29 -1.02
C ARG A 36 -18.27 8.11 0.14
N SER A 37 -19.52 7.75 -0.11
CA SER A 37 -20.53 7.56 0.93
C SER A 37 -20.22 6.33 1.78
N GLU A 38 -19.80 5.22 1.16
CA GLU A 38 -19.26 4.04 1.85
C GLU A 38 -18.07 4.41 2.73
N GLY A 39 -17.14 5.22 2.20
CA GLY A 39 -15.99 5.73 2.95
C GLY A 39 -16.38 6.57 4.17
N LEU A 40 -17.42 7.41 4.07
CA LEU A 40 -17.93 8.21 5.20
C LEU A 40 -18.54 7.33 6.29
N VAL A 41 -19.26 6.27 5.91
CA VAL A 41 -19.82 5.29 6.86
C VAL A 41 -18.70 4.48 7.53
N ALA A 42 -17.74 3.99 6.75
CA ALA A 42 -16.59 3.22 7.23
C ALA A 42 -15.68 4.05 8.15
N ALA A 43 -15.53 5.35 7.88
CA ALA A 43 -14.74 6.26 8.69
C ALA A 43 -15.21 6.35 10.15
N LYS A 44 -16.46 5.98 10.48
CA LYS A 44 -16.93 5.87 11.87
C LYS A 44 -16.13 4.82 12.65
N TYR A 45 -15.73 3.74 11.99
CA TYR A 45 -15.08 2.57 12.60
C TYR A 45 -13.55 2.58 12.52
N TRP A 46 -12.93 3.53 11.81
CA TRP A 46 -11.47 3.59 11.77
C TRP A 46 -10.87 3.88 13.16
N GLY A 47 -9.81 3.15 13.49
CA GLY A 47 -9.11 3.25 14.76
C GLY A 47 -8.42 4.60 14.99
N ALA A 48 -8.11 4.87 16.26
CA ALA A 48 -7.26 5.99 16.65
C ALA A 48 -5.78 5.73 16.30
N ILE A 49 -4.93 6.74 16.49
CA ILE A 49 -3.48 6.62 16.31
C ILE A 49 -2.94 5.51 17.22
N GLN A 50 -2.19 4.57 16.64
CA GLN A 50 -1.60 3.44 17.35
C GLN A 50 -0.24 3.79 17.94
N TYR A 51 -0.24 4.58 19.01
CA TYR A 51 0.99 4.99 19.72
C TYR A 51 1.85 3.81 20.19
N ARG A 52 1.23 2.66 20.49
CA ARG A 52 1.93 1.43 20.86
C ARG A 52 3.00 1.05 19.84
N ILE A 53 2.68 1.10 18.54
CA ILE A 53 3.62 0.71 17.48
C ILE A 53 4.77 1.70 17.37
N ILE A 54 4.48 3.00 17.50
CA ILE A 54 5.51 4.05 17.46
C ILE A 54 6.48 3.90 18.63
N VAL A 55 5.97 3.70 19.84
CA VAL A 55 6.80 3.51 21.05
C VAL A 55 7.63 2.23 20.93
N THR A 56 7.01 1.12 20.53
CA THR A 56 7.70 -0.15 20.28
C THR A 56 8.84 0.04 19.27
N PHE A 57 8.58 0.68 18.13
CA PHE A 57 9.61 0.96 17.13
C PHE A 57 10.79 1.74 17.72
N VAL A 58 10.53 2.83 18.44
CA VAL A 58 11.60 3.65 19.04
C VAL A 58 12.43 2.86 20.05
N VAL A 59 11.78 2.12 20.96
CA VAL A 59 12.47 1.32 21.98
C VAL A 59 13.36 0.26 21.32
N PHE A 60 12.83 -0.50 20.36
CA PHE A 60 13.60 -1.54 19.70
C PHE A 60 14.70 -0.97 18.79
N SER A 61 14.52 0.21 18.19
CA SER A 61 15.59 0.94 17.48
C SER A 61 16.76 1.31 18.40
N VAL A 62 16.47 1.80 19.60
CA VAL A 62 17.50 2.14 20.58
C VAL A 62 18.21 0.86 21.05
N CYS A 63 17.47 -0.21 21.34
CA CYS A 63 18.07 -1.48 21.74
C CYS A 63 18.96 -2.09 20.64
N TRP A 64 18.48 -2.12 19.40
CA TRP A 64 19.20 -2.69 18.25
C TRP A 64 20.51 -1.92 17.97
N THR A 65 20.44 -0.59 17.91
CA THR A 65 21.65 0.24 17.77
C THR A 65 22.58 0.13 18.98
N GLY A 66 22.03 0.00 20.19
CA GLY A 66 22.79 -0.20 21.42
C GLY A 66 23.62 -1.50 21.40
N VAL A 67 23.03 -2.62 20.99
CA VAL A 67 23.74 -3.91 20.88
C VAL A 67 24.90 -3.81 19.90
N LEU A 68 24.73 -3.14 18.77
CA LEU A 68 25.81 -2.88 17.81
C LEU A 68 26.95 -2.07 18.45
N VAL A 69 26.64 -0.97 19.14
CA VAL A 69 27.66 -0.13 19.80
C VAL A 69 28.41 -0.90 20.89
N VAL A 70 27.72 -1.69 21.70
CA VAL A 70 28.32 -2.50 22.77
C VAL A 70 29.23 -3.59 22.17
N GLY A 71 28.80 -4.24 21.08
CA GLY A 71 29.61 -5.22 20.35
C GLY A 71 30.87 -4.60 19.73
N LEU A 72 30.75 -3.42 19.10
CA LEU A 72 31.89 -2.71 18.50
C LEU A 72 32.91 -2.21 19.53
N ARG A 73 32.48 -1.92 20.76
CA ARG A 73 33.37 -1.56 21.88
C ARG A 73 34.07 -2.77 22.51
N GLY A 74 33.78 -3.99 22.05
CA GLY A 74 34.34 -5.22 22.61
C GLY A 74 33.79 -5.58 23.99
N ALA A 75 32.69 -4.97 24.43
CA ALA A 75 32.08 -5.24 25.74
C ALA A 75 31.30 -6.58 25.76
N ILE A 76 30.86 -7.05 24.60
CA ILE A 76 30.29 -8.40 24.42
C ILE A 76 30.98 -9.10 23.25
N PRO A 77 31.07 -10.44 23.25
CA PRO A 77 31.60 -11.18 22.11
C PRO A 77 30.68 -11.02 20.90
N LEU A 78 31.28 -10.91 19.70
CA LEU A 78 30.56 -10.61 18.46
C LEU A 78 29.47 -11.63 18.12
N TRP A 79 29.67 -12.92 18.45
CA TRP A 79 28.66 -13.95 18.22
C TRP A 79 27.40 -13.72 19.08
N LEU A 80 27.56 -13.23 20.31
CA LEU A 80 26.43 -12.93 21.19
C LEU A 80 25.72 -11.66 20.72
N GLY A 81 26.50 -10.65 20.32
CA GLY A 81 25.97 -9.44 19.67
C GLY A 81 25.12 -9.79 18.45
N LEU A 82 25.60 -10.68 17.58
CA LEU A 82 24.86 -11.16 16.41
C LEU A 82 23.52 -11.79 16.79
N VAL A 83 23.50 -12.73 17.75
CA VAL A 83 22.27 -13.41 18.17
C VAL A 83 21.25 -12.42 18.73
N LEU A 84 21.68 -11.54 19.65
CA LEU A 84 20.82 -10.52 20.23
C LEU A 84 20.27 -9.56 19.17
N ASN A 85 21.13 -9.12 18.25
CA ASN A 85 20.75 -8.18 17.21
C ASN A 85 19.76 -8.80 16.22
N SER A 86 19.88 -10.09 15.91
CA SER A 86 18.92 -10.84 15.08
C SER A 86 17.55 -10.96 15.74
N VAL A 87 17.50 -11.24 17.05
CA VAL A 87 16.23 -11.29 17.79
C VAL A 87 15.56 -9.90 17.78
N LEU A 88 16.32 -8.84 18.06
CA LEU A 88 15.80 -7.47 18.00
C LEU A 88 15.36 -7.09 16.58
N ALA A 89 16.12 -7.47 15.55
CA ALA A 89 15.76 -7.23 14.15
C ALA A 89 14.41 -7.86 13.78
N SER A 90 14.10 -9.07 14.28
CA SER A 90 12.82 -9.72 14.00
C SER A 90 11.60 -8.94 14.52
N THR A 91 11.78 -8.16 15.61
CA THR A 91 10.69 -7.34 16.17
C THR A 91 10.28 -6.17 15.27
N PHE A 92 11.13 -5.75 14.33
CA PHE A 92 10.80 -4.70 13.35
C PHE A 92 9.78 -5.13 12.30
N TYR A 93 9.50 -6.43 12.18
CA TYR A 93 8.49 -6.94 11.26
C TYR A 93 7.08 -6.42 11.60
N MET A 94 6.71 -6.35 12.88
CA MET A 94 5.37 -5.89 13.27
C MET A 94 5.14 -4.40 12.95
N PRO A 95 6.04 -3.46 13.29
CA PRO A 95 5.93 -2.07 12.83
C PRO A 95 5.91 -1.94 11.30
N MET A 96 6.69 -2.75 10.59
CA MET A 96 6.72 -2.76 9.12
C MET A 96 5.39 -3.23 8.52
N HIS A 97 4.80 -4.30 9.05
CA HIS A 97 3.51 -4.84 8.64
C HIS A 97 2.39 -3.81 8.87
N GLU A 98 2.37 -3.17 10.04
CA GLU A 98 1.36 -2.16 10.36
C GLU A 98 1.50 -0.90 9.48
N ALA A 99 2.74 -0.53 9.12
CA ALA A 99 3.02 0.55 8.17
C ALA A 99 2.60 0.20 6.74
N ALA A 100 2.73 -1.07 6.31
CA ALA A 100 2.28 -1.54 5.01
C ALA A 100 0.75 -1.36 4.85
N HIS A 101 0.01 -1.58 5.94
CA HIS A 101 -1.44 -1.38 6.03
C HIS A 101 -1.88 0.07 6.26
N LYS A 102 -0.94 1.01 6.46
CA LYS A 102 -1.24 2.42 6.81
C LYS A 102 -2.16 2.56 8.02
N ASN A 103 -1.96 1.69 9.02
CA ASN A 103 -2.84 1.59 10.18
C ASN A 103 -2.28 2.28 11.44
N ILE A 104 -1.10 2.92 11.34
CA ILE A 104 -0.40 3.52 12.48
C ILE A 104 -1.03 4.88 12.84
N MET A 105 -1.36 5.69 11.85
CA MET A 105 -1.90 7.06 12.03
C MET A 105 -3.44 7.12 12.00
N GLY A 106 -4.12 5.99 11.76
CA GLY A 106 -5.57 5.89 11.72
C GLY A 106 -6.19 6.85 10.71
N LYS A 107 -7.12 7.71 11.16
CA LYS A 107 -7.84 8.66 10.30
C LYS A 107 -6.99 9.86 9.81
N SER A 108 -5.79 10.06 10.34
CA SER A 108 -5.00 11.27 10.08
C SER A 108 -4.14 11.13 8.83
N THR A 109 -4.55 11.81 7.75
CA THR A 109 -3.75 11.87 6.51
C THR A 109 -2.48 12.70 6.66
N LYS A 110 -2.43 13.64 7.60
CA LYS A 110 -1.28 14.53 7.84
C LYS A 110 -0.04 13.80 8.36
N GLY A 111 -0.20 12.63 8.98
CA GLY A 111 0.90 11.85 9.54
C GLY A 111 1.35 10.66 8.68
N ARG A 112 0.82 10.49 7.46
CA ARG A 112 1.15 9.36 6.58
C ARG A 112 2.63 9.28 6.20
N TRP A 113 3.33 10.41 6.19
CA TRP A 113 4.78 10.44 5.96
C TRP A 113 5.54 9.68 7.05
N LEU A 114 5.04 9.67 8.30
CA LEU A 114 5.67 8.96 9.40
C LEU A 114 5.56 7.45 9.21
N GLU A 115 4.42 6.96 8.69
CA GLU A 115 4.24 5.54 8.38
C GLU A 115 5.21 5.08 7.29
N GLU A 116 5.35 5.89 6.23
CA GLU A 116 6.34 5.63 5.17
C GLU A 116 7.77 5.70 5.70
N MET A 117 8.07 6.61 6.63
CA MET A 117 9.37 6.71 7.27
C MET A 117 9.66 5.49 8.15
N ILE A 118 8.72 5.08 9.00
CA ILE A 118 8.84 3.89 9.86
C ILE A 118 9.04 2.66 8.98
N GLY A 119 8.22 2.49 7.94
CA GLY A 119 8.33 1.39 6.98
C GLY A 119 9.69 1.32 6.29
N ARG A 120 10.23 2.47 5.86
CA ARG A 120 11.59 2.55 5.28
C ARG A 120 12.69 2.28 6.30
N LEU A 121 12.56 2.77 7.53
CA LEU A 121 13.56 2.55 8.57
C LEU A 121 13.57 1.09 9.06
N THR A 122 12.40 0.45 9.14
CA THR A 122 12.28 -0.98 9.46
C THR A 122 12.80 -1.90 8.35
N SER A 123 12.96 -1.38 7.12
CA SER A 123 13.55 -2.12 5.99
C SER A 123 15.01 -2.48 6.26
N ILE A 124 15.77 -1.59 6.95
CA ILE A 124 17.21 -1.75 7.17
C ILE A 124 17.52 -2.96 8.07
N PRO A 125 16.91 -3.14 9.26
CA PRO A 125 17.16 -4.32 10.09
C PRO A 125 16.59 -5.60 9.49
N THR A 126 15.50 -5.52 8.73
CA THR A 126 14.78 -6.69 8.21
C THR A 126 15.38 -7.19 6.90
N GLY A 127 16.12 -6.36 6.17
CA GLY A 127 16.66 -6.68 4.84
C GLY A 127 15.59 -6.81 3.76
N LEU A 128 14.36 -6.33 4.03
CA LEU A 128 13.23 -6.42 3.12
C LEU A 128 12.87 -5.03 2.61
N GLU A 129 12.87 -4.86 1.29
CA GLU A 129 12.46 -3.60 0.64
C GLU A 129 10.99 -3.30 0.91
N PHE A 130 10.70 -2.18 1.58
CA PHE A 130 9.35 -1.83 2.03
C PHE A 130 8.33 -1.74 0.89
N THR A 131 8.73 -1.18 -0.26
CA THR A 131 7.84 -1.01 -1.41
C THR A 131 7.44 -2.35 -2.02
N SER A 132 8.41 -3.24 -2.23
CA SER A 132 8.17 -4.58 -2.79
C SER A 132 7.40 -5.45 -1.79
N HIS A 133 7.76 -5.40 -0.51
CA HIS A 133 7.07 -6.13 0.54
C HIS A 133 5.60 -5.71 0.65
N ARG A 134 5.30 -4.40 0.64
CA ARG A 134 3.91 -3.91 0.68
C ARG A 134 3.09 -4.41 -0.51
N ALA A 135 3.65 -4.38 -1.73
CA ALA A 135 2.96 -4.83 -2.93
C ALA A 135 2.66 -6.34 -2.88
N SER A 136 3.66 -7.16 -2.54
CA SER A 136 3.50 -8.61 -2.41
C SER A 136 2.57 -9.00 -1.25
N HIS A 137 2.64 -8.29 -0.11
CA HIS A 137 1.79 -8.55 1.05
C HIS A 137 0.32 -8.27 0.73
N MET A 138 0.03 -7.10 0.15
CA MET A 138 -1.32 -6.75 -0.32
C MET A 138 -1.83 -7.72 -1.38
N TRP A 139 -0.96 -8.16 -2.29
CA TRP A 139 -1.32 -9.16 -3.30
C TRP A 139 -1.68 -10.48 -2.65
N ASN A 140 -0.87 -10.99 -1.73
CA ASN A 140 -1.14 -12.27 -1.07
C ASN A 140 -2.50 -12.25 -0.35
N GLU A 141 -2.83 -11.16 0.35
CA GLU A 141 -4.14 -11.00 0.99
C GLU A 141 -5.30 -10.92 -0.01
N LEU A 142 -5.15 -10.09 -1.04
CA LEU A 142 -6.21 -9.83 -2.01
C LEU A 142 -6.40 -10.98 -3.01
N SER A 143 -5.34 -11.74 -3.28
CA SER A 143 -5.30 -12.78 -4.30
C SER A 143 -6.37 -13.85 -4.07
N ALA A 144 -6.57 -14.30 -2.84
CA ALA A 144 -7.56 -15.31 -2.48
C ALA A 144 -9.00 -14.85 -2.81
N ASP A 145 -9.33 -13.61 -2.44
CA ASP A 145 -10.63 -13.00 -2.73
C ASP A 145 -10.83 -12.77 -4.24
N LEU A 146 -9.77 -12.36 -4.94
CA LEU A 146 -9.81 -12.17 -6.38
C LEU A 146 -10.03 -13.49 -7.13
N VAL A 147 -9.35 -14.59 -6.73
CA VAL A 147 -9.64 -15.93 -7.29
C VAL A 147 -11.10 -16.30 -7.08
N GLY A 148 -11.63 -16.08 -5.88
CA GLY A 148 -13.04 -16.35 -5.56
C GLY A 148 -14.02 -15.54 -6.40
N ARG A 149 -13.64 -14.32 -6.82
CA ARG A 149 -14.41 -13.44 -7.71
C ARG A 149 -14.12 -13.65 -9.21
N GLY A 150 -13.36 -14.69 -9.56
CA GLY A 150 -13.06 -15.07 -10.94
C GLY A 150 -11.88 -14.33 -11.58
N ALA A 151 -11.14 -13.52 -10.82
CA ALA A 151 -9.89 -12.91 -11.27
C ALA A 151 -8.73 -13.90 -11.08
N ARG A 152 -8.01 -14.24 -12.16
CA ARG A 152 -6.87 -15.15 -12.10
C ARG A 152 -5.70 -14.47 -11.39
N THR A 153 -5.12 -15.16 -10.40
CA THR A 153 -3.92 -14.75 -9.65
C THR A 153 -2.62 -14.96 -10.39
N GLU A 154 -2.68 -15.56 -11.57
CA GLU A 154 -1.56 -15.72 -12.46
C GLU A 154 -1.96 -15.21 -13.84
N GLY A 155 -1.28 -14.14 -14.27
CA GLY A 155 -1.05 -13.77 -15.66
C GLY A 155 -2.25 -13.67 -16.60
N ARG A 156 -2.57 -12.42 -16.99
CA ARG A 156 -2.63 -11.93 -18.39
C ARG A 156 -3.62 -10.77 -18.50
N ALA A 157 -3.11 -9.55 -18.47
CA ALA A 157 -3.85 -8.44 -19.09
C ALA A 157 -3.95 -8.77 -20.59
N ARG A 158 -5.16 -8.74 -21.15
CA ARG A 158 -5.38 -8.95 -22.59
C ARG A 158 -4.60 -7.86 -23.36
N GLY A 159 -3.49 -8.24 -24.00
CA GLY A 159 -2.73 -7.36 -24.90
C GLY A 159 -1.21 -7.29 -24.71
N ALA A 160 -0.63 -7.86 -23.65
CA ALA A 160 0.83 -7.83 -23.46
C ALA A 160 1.55 -8.85 -24.35
N ILE A 161 2.45 -8.38 -25.22
CA ILE A 161 3.23 -9.17 -26.19
C ILE A 161 4.59 -9.67 -25.67
N SER A 162 4.93 -9.40 -24.41
CA SER A 162 6.13 -9.96 -23.77
C SER A 162 5.90 -10.22 -22.27
N PRO A 163 6.53 -11.27 -21.70
CA PRO A 163 6.48 -11.52 -20.27
C PRO A 163 7.19 -10.40 -19.50
N VAL A 164 6.62 -10.01 -18.36
CA VAL A 164 7.31 -9.16 -17.38
C VAL A 164 8.32 -10.04 -16.66
N VAL A 165 9.60 -9.88 -16.98
CA VAL A 165 10.70 -10.42 -16.20
C VAL A 165 10.93 -9.45 -15.05
N TRP A 166 10.86 -9.97 -13.81
CA TRP A 166 11.16 -9.22 -12.60
C TRP A 166 12.60 -8.71 -12.59
#